data_AF-A0A1R1HZQ9-F1
#
_entry.id   AF-A0A1R1HZQ9-F1
#
_cell.length_a   1.000
_cell.length_b   1.000
_cell.length_c   1.000
_cell.angle_alpha   90.00
_cell.angle_beta   90.00
_cell.angle_gamma   90.00
#
_symmetry.space_group_name_H-M   'P 1'
#
loop_
_entity.id
_entity.type
_entity.pdbx_description
1 polymer ?
#
loop_
_entity_poly.entity_id
_entity_poly.type
_entity_poly.pdbx_seq_one_letter_code
_entity_poly.pdbx_strand_id
1 'polypeptide(L)'
;MACTDTVKVSPSTYSGDPDSQALTLQIQAAAGDTVAAVEVTEETDEQVVIEVLIDESSRDSEDAATLEAVVELDRVLGTREVVDTEGRAIPQA
;
A
#
# COMPACT_ATOMS: atom_id res chain seq x y z
N MET A 1 27.16 5.23 -7.22
CA MET A 1 26.18 4.16 -6.95
C MET A 1 25.12 4.83 -6.10
N ALA A 2 23.98 5.18 -6.69
CA ALA A 2 22.84 5.63 -5.92
C ALA A 2 22.24 4.36 -5.30
N CYS A 3 22.31 4.21 -3.98
CA CYS A 3 21.33 3.37 -3.31
C CYS A 3 20.00 4.07 -3.60
N THR A 4 19.19 3.50 -4.47
CA THR A 4 17.77 3.85 -4.49
C THR A 4 17.23 3.13 -3.26
N ASP A 5 17.21 3.82 -2.13
CA ASP A 5 16.68 3.28 -0.87
C ASP A 5 15.16 3.29 -0.98
N THR A 6 14.63 2.37 -1.79
CA THR A 6 13.22 2.02 -1.76
C THR A 6 13.04 0.89 -0.76
N VAL A 7 12.17 1.10 0.21
CA VAL A 7 11.83 0.07 1.20
C VAL A 7 10.40 -0.40 1.02
N LYS A 8 10.21 -1.71 1.20
CA LYS A 8 8.90 -2.32 1.20
C LYS A 8 8.21 -2.05 2.53
N VAL A 9 7.00 -1.52 2.46
CA VAL A 9 6.18 -1.22 3.62
C VAL A 9 4.79 -1.80 3.46
N SER A 10 4.14 -2.09 4.59
CA SER A 10 2.74 -2.47 4.61
C SER A 10 1.88 -1.22 4.82
N PRO A 11 0.81 -1.04 4.04
CA PRO A 11 -0.17 -0.01 4.33
C PRO A 11 -0.82 -0.28 5.69
N SER A 12 -1.13 0.78 6.42
CA SER A 12 -1.73 0.73 7.75
C SER A 12 -3.23 0.45 7.68
N THR A 13 -3.91 1.05 6.72
CA THR A 13 -5.33 0.83 6.44
C THR A 13 -5.59 0.93 4.94
N TYR A 14 -6.76 0.46 4.50
CA TYR A 14 -7.26 0.71 3.15
C TYR A 14 -8.70 1.23 3.19
N SER A 15 -9.11 1.91 2.13
CA SER A 15 -10.48 2.35 1.90
C SER A 15 -10.87 2.03 0.46
N GLY A 16 -12.05 1.49 0.25
CA GLY A 16 -12.55 1.17 -1.08
C GLY A 16 -13.90 0.47 -0.99
N ASP A 17 -14.73 0.69 -1.99
CA ASP A 17 -16.01 0.01 -2.10
C ASP A 17 -15.80 -1.46 -2.52
N PRO A 18 -16.57 -2.40 -1.96
CA PRO A 18 -16.53 -3.80 -2.39
C PRO A 18 -16.89 -3.96 -3.87
N ASP A 19 -17.72 -3.06 -4.42
CA ASP A 19 -18.09 -3.06 -5.82
C ASP A 19 -17.13 -2.25 -6.72
N SER A 20 -16.01 -1.76 -6.16
CA SER A 20 -15.00 -0.98 -6.88
C SER A 20 -13.72 -1.78 -7.12
N GLN A 21 -13.06 -1.47 -8.23
CA GLN A 21 -11.69 -1.93 -8.54
C GLN A 21 -10.63 -1.02 -7.93
N ALA A 22 -10.98 0.18 -7.46
CA ALA A 22 -10.02 1.10 -6.89
C ALA A 22 -10.01 1.01 -5.36
N LEU A 23 -8.83 0.79 -4.79
CA LEU A 23 -8.58 0.91 -3.36
C LEU A 23 -7.63 2.08 -3.09
N THR A 24 -7.93 2.84 -2.06
CA THR A 24 -7.03 3.85 -1.51
C THR A 24 -6.35 3.28 -0.27
N LEU A 25 -5.03 3.24 -0.27
CA LEU A 25 -4.19 2.72 0.80
C LEU A 25 -3.63 3.90 1.59
N GLN A 26 -3.68 3.80 2.92
CA GLN A 26 -3.00 4.74 3.80
C GLN A 26 -1.76 4.07 4.37
N ILE A 27 -0.62 4.71 4.18
CA ILE A 27 0.70 4.19 4.57
C ILE A 27 1.28 5.12 5.62
N GLN A 28 1.57 4.60 6.81
CA GLN A 28 2.36 5.34 7.79
C GLN A 28 3.83 5.32 7.38
N ALA A 29 4.36 6.50 7.10
CA ALA A 29 5.74 6.73 6.70
C ALA A 29 6.29 7.95 7.43
N ALA A 30 7.52 8.36 7.15
CA ALA A 30 8.06 9.61 7.67
C ALA A 30 7.74 10.79 6.75
N ALA A 31 7.79 12.01 7.30
CA ALA A 31 7.61 13.24 6.56
C ALA A 31 8.73 13.42 5.53
N GLY A 32 8.34 13.52 4.26
CA GLY A 32 9.26 13.61 3.11
C GLY A 32 9.44 12.28 2.36
N ASP A 33 8.98 11.16 2.92
CA ASP A 33 8.89 9.90 2.17
C ASP A 33 7.88 10.06 1.01
N THR A 34 8.12 9.35 -0.09
CA THR A 34 7.19 9.34 -1.22
C THR A 34 6.87 7.92 -1.64
N VAL A 35 5.68 7.70 -2.18
CA VAL A 35 5.29 6.39 -2.71
C VAL A 35 5.99 6.20 -4.05
N ALA A 36 6.93 5.25 -4.10
CA ALA A 36 7.69 4.93 -5.29
C ALA A 36 6.89 4.02 -6.23
N ALA A 37 6.22 3.00 -5.67
CA ALA A 37 5.36 2.08 -6.40
C ALA A 37 4.31 1.47 -5.48
N VAL A 38 3.16 1.11 -6.08
CA VAL A 38 2.13 0.29 -5.45
C VAL A 38 1.67 -0.74 -6.47
N GLU A 39 1.73 -2.01 -6.09
CA GLU A 39 1.43 -3.12 -6.98
C GLU A 39 0.62 -4.18 -6.25
N VAL A 40 -0.30 -4.82 -6.97
CA VAL A 40 -0.98 -6.03 -6.50
C VAL A 40 -0.11 -7.22 -6.91
N THR A 41 0.50 -7.89 -5.94
CA THR A 41 1.42 -9.00 -6.22
C THR A 41 0.68 -10.33 -6.37
N GLU A 42 -0.49 -10.46 -5.75
CA GLU A 42 -1.33 -11.65 -5.86
C GLU A 42 -2.81 -11.26 -5.71
N GLU A 43 -3.65 -11.84 -6.57
CA GLU A 43 -5.09 -11.61 -6.53
C GLU A 43 -5.83 -12.95 -6.66
N THR A 44 -6.46 -13.41 -5.58
CA THR A 44 -7.25 -14.65 -5.54
C THR A 44 -8.70 -14.35 -5.21
N ASP A 45 -9.56 -15.38 -5.22
CA ASP A 45 -10.97 -15.23 -4.84
C ASP A 45 -11.16 -15.00 -3.33
N GLU A 46 -10.11 -15.22 -2.53
CA GLU A 46 -10.14 -15.09 -1.08
C GLU A 46 -9.40 -13.83 -0.60
N GLN A 47 -8.30 -13.46 -1.25
CA GLN A 47 -7.43 -12.36 -0.81
C GLN A 47 -6.81 -11.55 -1.95
N VAL A 48 -6.43 -10.32 -1.63
CA VAL A 48 -5.66 -9.40 -2.47
C VAL A 48 -4.39 -9.03 -1.72
N VAL A 49 -3.23 -9.41 -2.26
CA VAL A 49 -1.93 -9.10 -1.68
C VAL A 49 -1.38 -7.83 -2.32
N ILE A 50 -1.12 -6.83 -1.48
CA ILE A 50 -0.64 -5.52 -1.90
C ILE A 50 0.81 -5.32 -1.45
N GLU A 51 1.64 -4.85 -2.37
CA GLU A 51 2.99 -4.38 -2.12
C GLU A 51 3.07 -2.87 -2.31
N VAL A 52 3.68 -2.18 -1.35
CA VAL A 52 3.98 -0.75 -1.42
C VAL A 52 5.47 -0.56 -1.24
N LEU A 53 6.07 0.21 -2.15
CA LEU A 53 7.44 0.68 -2.06
C LEU A 53 7.43 2.17 -1.78
N ILE A 54 8.13 2.61 -0.74
CA ILE A 54 8.38 4.03 -0.47
C ILE A 54 9.82 4.36 -0.80
N ASP A 55 10.06 5.53 -1.40
CA ASP A 55 11.38 6.12 -1.55
C ASP A 55 11.66 7.00 -0.34
N GLU A 56 12.72 6.67 0.40
CA GLU A 56 13.20 7.45 1.55
C GLU A 56 14.34 8.41 1.16
N SER A 57 14.74 8.45 -0.13
CA SER A 57 15.83 9.29 -0.63
C SER A 57 15.57 10.79 -0.42
N SER A 58 14.31 11.18 -0.31
CA SER A 58 13.84 12.55 -0.11
C SER A 58 13.40 12.85 1.34
N ARG A 59 13.66 11.94 2.28
CA ARG A 59 13.32 12.12 3.69
C ARG A 59 14.11 13.27 4.30
N ASP A 60 13.40 14.32 4.72
CA ASP A 60 13.98 15.48 5.39
C ASP A 60 13.73 15.45 6.91
N SER A 61 12.87 14.57 7.43
CA SER A 61 12.52 14.47 8.85
C SER A 61 12.06 13.07 9.27
N GLU A 62 12.18 12.75 10.56
CA GLU A 62 11.68 11.49 11.15
C GLU A 62 10.24 11.60 11.69
N ASP A 63 9.60 12.77 11.51
CA ASP A 63 8.21 12.99 11.92
C ASP A 63 7.27 12.03 11.19
N ALA A 64 6.31 11.44 11.89
CA ALA A 64 5.34 10.53 11.28
C ALA A 64 4.38 11.30 10.36
N ALA A 65 4.16 10.76 9.16
CA ALA A 65 3.22 11.24 8.16
C ALA A 65 2.39 10.07 7.61
N THR A 66 1.26 10.42 6.97
CA THR A 66 0.43 9.45 6.25
C THR A 66 0.53 9.76 4.76
N LEU A 67 0.93 8.76 4.00
CA LEU A 67 0.90 8.79 2.54
C LEU A 67 -0.36 8.07 2.06
N GLU A 68 -0.95 8.58 1.00
CA GLU A 68 -2.10 7.96 0.36
C GLU A 68 -1.69 7.49 -1.03
N ALA A 69 -2.04 6.25 -1.36
CA ALA A 69 -1.79 5.67 -2.67
C ALA A 69 -3.03 4.96 -3.19
N VAL A 70 -3.32 5.10 -4.48
CA VAL A 70 -4.43 4.40 -5.11
C VAL A 70 -3.89 3.21 -5.88
N VAL A 71 -4.48 2.05 -5.66
CA VAL A 71 -4.21 0.82 -6.41
C VAL A 71 -5.47 0.39 -7.15
N GLU A 72 -5.30 -0.03 -8.39
CA GLU A 72 -6.36 -0.61 -9.21
C GLU A 72 -6.22 -2.14 -9.20
N LEU A 73 -7.32 -2.81 -8.88
CA LEU A 73 -7.46 -4.26 -8.86
C LEU A 73 -7.89 -4.77 -10.24
N ASP A 74 -7.58 -6.03 -10.55
CA ASP A 74 -8.03 -6.65 -11.82
C ASP A 74 -9.56 -6.84 -11.82
N ARG A 75 -10.15 -7.06 -10.64
CA ARG A 75 -11.60 -7.14 -10.41
C ARG A 75 -12.05 -6.42 -9.15
N VAL A 76 -13.37 -6.24 -9.00
CA VAL A 76 -13.97 -5.56 -7.85
C VAL A 76 -13.69 -6.27 -6.53
N LEU A 77 -13.35 -5.55 -5.45
CA LEU A 77 -12.89 -6.12 -4.16
C LEU A 77 -13.79 -7.26 -3.64
N GLY A 78 -15.11 -7.11 -3.74
CA GLY A 78 -16.10 -8.07 -3.31
C GLY A 78 -15.97 -8.38 -1.82
N THR A 79 -15.79 -9.66 -1.49
CA THR A 79 -15.58 -10.15 -0.11
C THR A 79 -14.13 -10.54 0.17
N ARG A 80 -13.19 -10.18 -0.72
CA ARG A 80 -11.78 -10.57 -0.60
C ARG A 80 -11.12 -9.81 0.54
N GLU A 81 -10.25 -10.49 1.27
CA GLU A 81 -9.46 -9.87 2.31
C GLU A 81 -8.25 -9.15 1.70
N VAL A 82 -8.00 -7.91 2.11
CA VAL A 82 -6.81 -7.17 1.67
C VAL A 82 -5.69 -7.46 2.66
N VAL A 83 -4.59 -8.04 2.17
CA VAL A 83 -3.45 -8.44 2.98
C VAL A 83 -2.15 -7.85 2.42
N ASP A 84 -1.14 -7.73 3.27
CA ASP A 84 0.20 -7.35 2.83
C ASP A 84 1.02 -8.57 2.34
N THR A 85 2.21 -8.30 1.80
CA THR A 85 3.14 -9.34 1.34
C THR A 85 3.64 -10.32 2.42
N GLU A 86 3.39 -10.04 3.70
CA GLU A 86 3.66 -10.95 4.83
C GLU A 86 2.42 -11.78 5.21
N GLY A 87 1.30 -11.60 4.51
CA GLY A 87 0.03 -12.27 4.76
C GLY A 87 -0.74 -11.68 5.95
N ARG A 88 -0.44 -10.44 6.36
CA ARG A 88 -1.17 -9.77 7.44
C ARG A 88 -2.35 -9.00 6.86
N ALA A 89 -3.53 -9.17 7.46
CA ALA A 89 -4.71 -8.42 7.10
C ALA A 89 -4.50 -6.91 7.32
N ILE A 90 -4.77 -6.14 6.27
CA ILE A 90 -4.78 -4.67 6.32
C ILE A 90 -6.22 -4.27 6.70
N PRO A 91 -6.42 -3.55 7.81
CA PRO A 91 -7.76 -3.15 8.24
C PRO A 91 -8.37 -2.11 7.29
N GLN A 92 -9.70 -2.15 7.14
CA GLN A 92 -10.45 -1.10 6.44
C GLN A 92 -10.60 0.14 7.34
N ALA A 93 -10.37 1.32 6.78
CA ALA A 93 -10.49 2.63 7.45
C ALA A 93 -11.94 3.05 7.72
#